data_AF-K2D2Q1-F1
#
_entry.id   AF-K2D2Q1-F1
#
_cell.length_a   1.000
_cell.length_b   1.000
_cell.length_c   1.000
_cell.angle_alpha   90.00
_cell.angle_beta   90.00
_cell.angle_gamma   90.00
#
_symmetry.space_group_name_H-M   'P 1'
#
loop_
_entity.id
_entity.type
_entity.pdbx_description
1 polymer ?
#
loop_
_entity_poly.entity_id
_entity_poly.type
_entity_poly.pdbx_seq_one_letter_code
_entity_poly.pdbx_strand_id
1 'polypeptide(L)'
;MSSLVFPFHDPNNIETKFLKQLLPTLKEEFDSAFVSITPETLARNPEAVDFLIENSFFVVNENPEGSLVGDHFVSCYKNSIENSKSDQLLHLCTSDRTIFALFNYKDNYLSDINSVNSPYLFMRSEKAWSTHPANYYAAESMLTEAGKILFGKTLDFAWCHLTLTVDRLNKVLPNLTARNFCVFFQLVFSLRDEINTGDVDWLSWEDPFILDKDPQKYKLERETDPAELEKRMSYVLPGIKYLFEEYRKLQSTSLR
;
A
#
# COMPACT_ATOMS: atom_id res chain seq x y z
N MET A 1 17.51 9.63 -5.33
CA MET A 1 16.20 10.22 -5.07
C MET A 1 15.15 9.21 -5.51
N SER A 2 13.98 9.23 -4.85
CA SER A 2 12.95 8.20 -4.96
C SER A 2 11.58 8.83 -5.26
N SER A 3 10.61 8.00 -5.64
CA SER A 3 9.24 8.46 -5.93
C SER A 3 8.20 7.68 -5.14
N LEU A 4 7.10 8.36 -4.82
CA LEU A 4 5.91 7.74 -4.25
C LEU A 4 5.05 7.13 -5.37
N VAL A 5 4.36 6.02 -5.07
CA VAL A 5 3.44 5.35 -6.01
C VAL A 5 2.22 4.88 -5.24
N PHE A 6 1.06 5.47 -5.53
CA PHE A 6 -0.19 5.13 -4.84
C PHE A 6 -1.42 5.36 -5.73
N PRO A 7 -2.45 4.51 -5.66
CA PRO A 7 -3.76 4.88 -6.15
C PRO A 7 -4.38 5.93 -5.23
N PHE A 8 -5.22 6.79 -5.79
CA PHE A 8 -5.84 7.89 -5.06
C PHE A 8 -7.36 7.80 -5.14
N HIS A 9 -7.95 7.62 -3.96
CA HIS A 9 -9.38 7.50 -3.76
C HIS A 9 -9.85 8.51 -2.71
N ASP A 10 -10.19 9.72 -3.16
CA ASP A 10 -10.62 10.80 -2.27
C ASP A 10 -11.92 11.48 -2.76
N PRO A 11 -13.03 10.73 -2.91
CA PRO A 11 -14.28 11.29 -3.42
C PRO A 11 -14.95 12.31 -2.47
N ASN A 12 -14.47 12.43 -1.23
CA ASN A 12 -15.01 13.32 -0.21
C ASN A 12 -14.02 14.42 0.23
N ASN A 13 -12.90 14.59 -0.48
CA ASN A 13 -11.90 15.63 -0.22
C ASN A 13 -11.28 15.57 1.19
N ILE A 14 -11.18 14.36 1.75
CA ILE A 14 -10.62 14.08 3.07
C ILE A 14 -9.10 14.13 3.03
N GLU A 15 -8.47 13.50 2.03
CA GLU A 15 -7.01 13.38 1.94
C GLU A 15 -6.34 14.58 1.24
N THR A 16 -6.99 15.13 0.22
CA THR A 16 -6.48 16.22 -0.62
C THR A 16 -6.06 17.44 0.22
N LYS A 17 -6.81 17.76 1.28
CA LYS A 17 -6.48 18.88 2.17
C LYS A 17 -5.11 18.68 2.85
N PHE A 18 -4.78 17.45 3.21
CA PHE A 18 -3.50 17.12 3.85
C PHE A 18 -2.38 17.05 2.81
N LEU A 19 -2.64 16.50 1.61
CA LEU A 19 -1.66 16.53 0.52
C LEU A 19 -1.26 17.95 0.13
N LYS A 20 -2.22 18.89 0.07
CA LYS A 20 -1.93 20.31 -0.18
C LYS A 20 -0.99 20.91 0.88
N GLN A 21 -1.17 20.55 2.14
CA GLN A 21 -0.32 21.02 3.24
C GLN A 21 1.08 20.39 3.20
N LEU A 22 1.18 19.11 2.87
CA LEU A 22 2.45 18.38 2.83
C LEU A 22 3.24 18.56 1.53
N LEU A 23 2.65 19.14 0.49
CA LEU A 23 3.28 19.27 -0.82
C LEU A 23 4.71 19.86 -0.79
N PRO A 24 5.02 20.91 0.01
CA PRO A 24 6.40 21.39 0.12
C PRO A 24 7.37 20.32 0.64
N THR A 25 7.00 19.61 1.71
CA THR A 25 7.79 18.51 2.26
C THR A 25 7.93 17.37 1.25
N LEU A 26 6.85 17.02 0.54
CA LEU A 26 6.89 15.95 -0.47
C LEU A 26 7.87 16.29 -1.60
N LYS A 27 7.92 17.55 -2.04
CA LYS A 27 8.88 18.02 -3.07
C LYS A 27 10.33 18.12 -2.58
N GLU A 28 10.54 18.21 -1.28
CA GLU A 28 11.88 18.21 -0.68
C GLU A 28 12.45 16.79 -0.61
N GLU A 29 11.59 15.81 -0.29
CA GLU A 29 12.01 14.45 0.02
C GLU A 29 11.93 13.48 -1.18
N PHE A 30 11.09 13.77 -2.18
CA PHE A 30 10.83 12.89 -3.33
C PHE A 30 10.97 13.62 -4.67
N ASP A 31 11.34 12.88 -5.71
CA ASP A 31 11.39 13.40 -7.09
C ASP A 31 9.99 13.65 -7.66
N SER A 32 9.08 12.71 -7.39
CA SER A 32 7.72 12.73 -7.91
C SER A 32 6.80 11.80 -7.13
N ALA A 33 5.49 11.92 -7.39
CA ALA A 33 4.49 10.97 -6.98
C ALA A 33 3.68 10.48 -8.19
N PHE A 34 3.68 9.17 -8.42
CA PHE A 34 2.83 8.52 -9.42
C PHE A 34 1.48 8.22 -8.81
N VAL A 35 0.42 8.75 -9.43
CA VAL A 35 -0.92 8.73 -8.85
C VAL A 35 -1.93 8.16 -9.83
N SER A 36 -2.65 7.13 -9.40
CA SER A 36 -3.69 6.48 -10.19
C SER A 36 -5.07 6.83 -9.63
N ILE A 37 -5.81 7.70 -10.31
CA ILE A 37 -7.08 8.26 -9.83
C ILE A 37 -8.21 7.26 -10.01
N THR A 38 -8.98 7.00 -8.94
CA THR A 38 -10.17 6.15 -9.05
C THR A 38 -11.32 6.85 -9.80
N PRO A 39 -12.18 6.11 -10.53
CA PRO A 39 -13.31 6.72 -11.24
C PRO A 39 -14.24 7.50 -10.31
N GLU A 40 -14.41 7.03 -9.07
CA GLU A 40 -15.27 7.70 -8.09
C GLU A 40 -14.69 9.07 -7.65
N THR A 41 -13.37 9.18 -7.53
CA THR A 41 -12.73 10.48 -7.22
C THR A 41 -12.88 11.45 -8.38
N LEU A 42 -12.66 10.96 -9.61
CA LEU A 42 -12.86 11.76 -10.82
C LEU A 42 -14.30 12.31 -10.92
N ALA A 43 -15.29 11.48 -10.60
CA ALA A 43 -16.70 11.85 -10.67
C ALA A 43 -17.15 12.79 -9.54
N ARG A 44 -16.60 12.63 -8.33
CA ARG A 44 -17.13 13.30 -7.12
C ARG A 44 -16.26 14.42 -6.57
N ASN A 45 -15.00 14.47 -6.95
CA ASN A 45 -14.04 15.46 -6.48
C ASN A 45 -13.09 15.93 -7.61
N PRO A 46 -13.62 16.53 -8.69
CA PRO A 46 -12.81 16.99 -9.82
C PRO A 46 -11.76 18.04 -9.40
N GLU A 47 -12.05 18.87 -8.39
CA GLU A 47 -11.09 19.86 -7.87
C GLU A 47 -9.81 19.23 -7.29
N ALA A 48 -9.91 18.05 -6.68
CA ALA A 48 -8.73 17.32 -6.23
C ALA A 48 -7.92 16.78 -7.41
N VAL A 49 -8.60 16.32 -8.46
CA VAL A 49 -7.94 15.85 -9.68
C VAL A 49 -7.22 17.00 -10.40
N ASP A 50 -7.89 18.15 -10.54
CA ASP A 50 -7.31 19.37 -11.11
C ASP A 50 -6.05 19.78 -10.33
N PHE A 51 -6.12 19.79 -9.00
CA PHE A 51 -4.96 20.09 -8.15
C PHE A 51 -3.76 19.15 -8.42
N LEU A 52 -4.02 17.84 -8.59
CA LEU A 52 -2.96 16.88 -8.87
C LEU A 52 -2.38 17.09 -10.28
N ILE A 53 -3.23 17.30 -11.29
CA ILE A 53 -2.80 17.50 -12.69
C ILE A 53 -2.02 18.81 -12.87
N GLU A 54 -2.45 19.90 -12.22
CA GLU A 54 -1.79 21.21 -12.32
C GLU A 54 -0.41 21.23 -11.66
N ASN A 55 -0.10 20.27 -10.78
CA ASN A 55 1.18 20.20 -10.10
C ASN A 55 2.12 19.17 -10.73
N SER A 56 3.20 19.64 -11.35
CA SER A 56 4.19 18.79 -12.02
C SER A 56 4.91 17.77 -11.14
N PHE A 57 4.72 17.83 -9.81
CA PHE A 57 5.20 16.80 -8.89
C PHE A 57 4.41 15.49 -9.01
N PHE A 58 3.13 15.58 -9.34
CA PHE A 58 2.28 14.41 -9.55
C PHE A 58 2.30 14.00 -11.02
N VAL A 59 2.51 12.71 -11.27
CA VAL A 59 2.33 12.09 -12.59
C VAL A 59 1.05 11.26 -12.51
N VAL A 60 -0.02 11.81 -13.07
CA VAL A 60 -1.39 11.34 -12.86
C VAL A 60 -1.84 10.45 -14.02
N ASN A 61 -2.46 9.31 -13.70
CA ASN A 61 -3.24 8.53 -14.66
C ASN A 61 -4.67 8.31 -14.12
N GLU A 62 -5.66 8.42 -14.99
CA GLU A 62 -7.06 8.16 -14.64
C GLU A 62 -7.40 6.69 -14.94
N ASN A 63 -8.16 6.05 -14.05
CA ASN A 63 -8.67 4.70 -14.31
C ASN A 63 -10.05 4.76 -14.97
N PRO A 64 -10.35 3.83 -15.89
CA PRO A 64 -11.64 3.78 -16.55
C PRO A 64 -12.75 3.33 -15.60
N GLU A 65 -14.00 3.70 -15.89
CA GLU A 65 -15.16 3.15 -15.19
C GLU A 65 -15.18 1.61 -15.23
N GLY A 66 -15.66 0.98 -14.15
CA GLY A 66 -15.69 -0.49 -14.04
C GLY A 66 -14.33 -1.15 -13.77
N SER A 67 -13.25 -0.38 -13.66
CA SER A 67 -11.97 -0.87 -13.13
C SER A 67 -12.12 -1.26 -11.65
N LEU A 68 -11.44 -2.33 -11.27
CA LEU A 68 -11.38 -2.83 -9.91
C LEU A 68 -10.10 -2.32 -9.22
N VAL A 69 -10.08 -2.41 -7.90
CA VAL A 69 -8.96 -1.90 -7.08
C VAL A 69 -7.59 -2.39 -7.54
N GLY A 70 -7.45 -3.66 -7.94
CA GLY A 70 -6.18 -4.19 -8.43
C GLY A 70 -5.75 -3.58 -9.78
N ASP A 71 -6.71 -3.21 -10.63
CA ASP A 71 -6.42 -2.49 -11.88
C ASP A 71 -5.81 -1.11 -11.57
N HIS A 72 -6.30 -0.43 -10.53
CA HIS A 72 -5.81 0.90 -10.13
C HIS A 72 -4.35 0.85 -9.71
N PHE A 73 -3.98 -0.15 -8.90
CA PHE A 73 -2.60 -0.39 -8.50
C PHE A 73 -1.72 -0.75 -9.71
N VAL A 74 -2.14 -1.70 -10.53
CA VAL A 74 -1.37 -2.12 -11.72
C VAL A 74 -1.17 -0.95 -12.69
N SER A 75 -2.19 -0.11 -12.92
CA SER A 75 -2.07 1.08 -13.75
C SER A 75 -1.05 2.08 -13.16
N CYS A 76 -1.09 2.29 -11.85
CA CYS A 76 -0.13 3.15 -11.15
C CYS A 76 1.32 2.63 -11.32
N TYR A 77 1.51 1.32 -11.15
CA TYR A 77 2.82 0.67 -11.29
C TYR A 77 3.35 0.80 -12.71
N LYS A 78 2.51 0.58 -13.73
CA LYS A 78 2.87 0.80 -15.15
C LYS A 78 3.32 2.24 -15.40
N ASN A 79 2.50 3.19 -14.96
CA ASN A 79 2.80 4.62 -15.10
C ASN A 79 4.14 4.99 -14.44
N SER A 80 4.44 4.43 -13.26
CA SER A 80 5.72 4.64 -12.59
C SER A 80 6.91 4.06 -13.35
N ILE A 81 6.76 2.89 -13.99
CA ILE A 81 7.82 2.27 -14.80
C ILE A 81 8.09 3.09 -16.06
N GLU A 82 7.05 3.52 -16.75
CA GLU A 82 7.15 4.23 -18.04
C GLU A 82 7.82 5.61 -17.91
N ASN A 83 7.76 6.21 -16.73
CA ASN A 83 8.19 7.59 -16.48
C ASN A 83 9.39 7.70 -15.51
N SER A 84 10.04 6.58 -15.19
CA SER A 84 11.16 6.55 -14.24
C SER A 84 12.40 5.88 -14.81
N LYS A 85 13.56 6.12 -14.19
CA LYS A 85 14.80 5.40 -14.52
C LYS A 85 14.79 4.01 -13.90
N SER A 86 15.43 3.05 -14.55
CA SER A 86 15.45 1.64 -14.11
C SER A 86 15.96 1.43 -12.69
N ASP A 87 16.91 2.24 -12.22
CA ASP A 87 17.54 2.18 -10.90
C ASP A 87 16.84 3.05 -9.84
N GLN A 88 15.83 3.83 -10.24
CA GLN A 88 15.08 4.68 -9.32
C GLN A 88 14.31 3.82 -8.30
N LEU A 89 14.39 4.21 -7.04
CA LEU A 89 13.65 3.57 -5.96
C LEU A 89 12.21 4.09 -5.95
N LEU A 90 11.26 3.16 -5.90
CA LEU A 90 9.84 3.44 -5.77
C LEU A 90 9.37 3.05 -4.36
N HIS A 91 8.59 3.93 -3.75
CA HIS A 91 7.85 3.68 -2.53
C HIS A 91 6.39 3.41 -2.91
N LEU A 92 6.05 2.13 -3.04
CA LEU A 92 4.66 1.72 -3.20
C LEU A 92 3.97 1.83 -1.85
N CYS A 93 2.94 2.65 -1.76
CA CYS A 93 2.30 2.96 -0.48
C CYS A 93 0.82 3.31 -0.66
N THR A 94 0.12 3.52 0.45
CA THR A 94 -1.16 4.23 0.48
C THR A 94 -0.93 5.69 0.88
N SER A 95 -1.74 6.61 0.32
CA SER A 95 -1.58 8.05 0.53
C SER A 95 -1.88 8.45 1.97
N ASP A 96 -2.97 7.94 2.55
CA ASP A 96 -3.37 8.11 3.95
C ASP A 96 -2.25 7.79 4.96
N ARG A 97 -1.55 6.66 4.78
CA ARG A 97 -0.42 6.23 5.61
C ARG A 97 0.77 7.15 5.48
N THR A 98 1.10 7.56 4.25
CA THR A 98 2.20 8.50 3.99
C THR A 98 1.91 9.86 4.62
N ILE A 99 0.68 10.36 4.45
CA ILE A 99 0.20 11.59 5.08
C ILE A 99 0.33 11.48 6.60
N PHE A 100 -0.24 10.43 7.20
CA PHE A 100 -0.21 10.22 8.64
C PHE A 100 1.22 10.13 9.20
N ALA A 101 2.10 9.38 8.53
CA ALA A 101 3.50 9.25 8.91
C ALA A 101 4.24 10.59 8.85
N LEU A 102 4.03 11.40 7.80
CA LEU A 102 4.67 12.72 7.69
C LEU A 102 4.15 13.74 8.72
N PHE A 103 2.90 13.64 9.17
CA PHE A 103 2.39 14.52 10.23
C PHE A 103 2.84 14.11 11.64
N ASN A 104 2.90 12.79 11.92
CA ASN A 104 3.02 12.30 13.30
C ASN A 104 4.37 11.64 13.59
N TYR A 105 5.10 11.24 12.55
CA TYR A 105 6.33 10.45 12.64
C TYR A 105 7.40 10.92 11.65
N LYS A 106 7.38 12.19 11.22
CA LYS A 106 8.19 12.70 10.11
C LYS A 106 9.64 12.20 10.13
N ASP A 107 10.36 12.44 11.21
CA ASP A 107 11.80 12.15 11.29
C ASP A 107 12.07 10.63 11.24
N ASN A 108 11.26 9.84 11.94
CA ASN A 108 11.35 8.37 11.91
C ASN A 108 11.03 7.83 10.51
N TYR A 109 9.93 8.28 9.91
CA TYR A 109 9.51 7.87 8.58
C TYR A 109 10.59 8.17 7.54
N LEU A 110 11.07 9.42 7.49
CA LEU A 110 12.09 9.85 6.54
C LEU A 110 13.43 9.12 6.77
N SER A 111 13.83 8.91 8.02
CA SER A 111 15.03 8.11 8.34
C SER A 111 14.91 6.68 7.80
N ASP A 112 13.78 6.02 8.06
CA ASP A 112 13.57 4.63 7.67
C ASP A 112 13.54 4.47 6.15
N ILE A 113 12.79 5.30 5.43
CA ILE A 113 12.69 5.21 3.97
C ILE A 113 13.98 5.60 3.24
N ASN A 114 14.81 6.47 3.83
CA ASN A 114 16.11 6.85 3.27
C ASN A 114 17.21 5.82 3.56
N SER A 115 16.98 4.90 4.51
CA SER A 115 17.93 3.84 4.86
C SER A 115 17.89 2.63 3.91
N VAL A 116 16.89 2.55 3.02
CA VAL A 116 16.67 1.39 2.15
C VAL A 116 17.01 1.68 0.69
N ASN A 117 17.52 0.68 -0.03
CA ASN A 117 17.92 0.78 -1.44
C ASN A 117 17.63 -0.51 -2.25
N SER A 118 16.88 -1.44 -1.65
CA SER A 118 16.55 -2.77 -2.19
C SER A 118 15.10 -3.09 -1.84
N PRO A 119 14.50 -4.17 -2.38
CA PRO A 119 13.17 -4.59 -1.99
C PRO A 119 13.02 -4.66 -0.46
N TYR A 120 12.18 -3.81 0.10
CA TYR A 120 12.01 -3.69 1.55
C TYR A 120 10.54 -3.52 1.91
N LEU A 121 10.04 -4.41 2.75
CA LEU A 121 8.68 -4.39 3.27
C LEU A 121 8.70 -3.84 4.70
N PHE A 122 8.11 -2.66 4.88
CA PHE A 122 7.88 -2.13 6.21
C PHE A 122 6.68 -2.83 6.83
N MET A 123 6.91 -3.44 7.99
CA MET A 123 5.93 -4.19 8.73
C MET A 123 5.45 -3.38 9.93
N ARG A 124 4.20 -3.61 10.34
CA ARG A 124 3.65 -2.97 11.54
C ARG A 124 4.32 -3.57 12.77
N SER A 125 4.97 -2.73 13.56
CA SER A 125 5.48 -3.12 14.89
C SER A 125 4.35 -3.55 15.81
N GLU A 126 4.67 -4.22 16.92
CA GLU A 126 3.69 -4.53 17.97
C GLU A 126 2.98 -3.26 18.47
N LYS A 127 3.74 -2.16 18.60
CA LYS A 127 3.19 -0.86 19.00
C LYS A 127 2.27 -0.28 17.93
N ALA A 128 2.62 -0.35 16.65
CA ALA A 128 1.72 0.04 15.57
C ALA A 128 0.43 -0.79 15.60
N TRP A 129 0.54 -2.11 15.74
CA TRP A 129 -0.62 -3.00 15.85
C TRP A 129 -1.51 -2.69 17.05
N SER A 130 -0.94 -2.29 18.19
CA SER A 130 -1.71 -1.93 19.38
C SER A 130 -2.68 -0.76 19.16
N THR A 131 -2.42 0.09 18.15
CA THR A 131 -3.31 1.21 17.78
C THR A 131 -4.47 0.78 16.89
N HIS A 132 -4.38 -0.36 16.20
CA HIS A 132 -5.43 -0.84 15.30
C HIS A 132 -6.58 -1.49 16.07
N PRO A 133 -7.80 -1.51 15.49
CA PRO A 133 -8.87 -2.40 15.91
C PRO A 133 -8.41 -3.86 15.97
N ALA A 134 -8.72 -4.56 17.07
CA ALA A 134 -8.30 -5.94 17.30
C ALA A 134 -8.78 -6.91 16.22
N ASN A 135 -9.97 -6.67 15.65
CA ASN A 135 -10.51 -7.45 14.53
C ASN A 135 -9.68 -7.28 13.24
N TYR A 136 -9.03 -6.14 13.02
CA TYR A 136 -8.17 -5.92 11.86
C TYR A 136 -6.90 -6.74 12.00
N TYR A 137 -6.24 -6.63 13.16
CA TYR A 137 -5.07 -7.44 13.49
C TYR A 137 -5.36 -8.93 13.35
N ALA A 138 -6.47 -9.40 13.92
CA ALA A 138 -6.85 -10.80 13.86
C ALA A 138 -7.02 -11.29 12.41
N ALA A 139 -7.75 -10.54 11.57
CA ALA A 139 -7.99 -10.94 10.19
C ALA A 139 -6.72 -10.93 9.34
N GLU A 140 -5.93 -9.85 9.39
CA GLU A 140 -4.76 -9.69 8.54
C GLU A 140 -3.61 -10.61 8.97
N SER A 141 -3.46 -10.88 10.27
CA SER A 141 -2.46 -11.83 10.77
C SER A 141 -2.69 -13.25 10.25
N MET A 142 -3.91 -13.62 9.84
CA MET A 142 -4.17 -14.93 9.22
C MET A 142 -3.37 -15.12 7.92
N LEU A 143 -3.18 -14.05 7.13
CA LEU A 143 -2.36 -14.12 5.91
C LEU A 143 -0.88 -14.29 6.24
N THR A 144 -0.38 -13.52 7.20
CA THR A 144 1.01 -13.59 7.67
C THR A 144 1.33 -14.98 8.20
N GLU A 145 0.45 -15.56 9.03
CA GLU A 145 0.62 -16.91 9.56
C GLU A 145 0.51 -17.99 8.47
N ALA A 146 -0.41 -17.84 7.50
CA ALA A 146 -0.48 -18.75 6.36
C ALA A 146 0.82 -18.72 5.55
N GLY A 147 1.38 -17.54 5.28
CA GLY A 147 2.66 -17.40 4.60
C GLY A 147 3.83 -18.04 5.37
N LYS A 148 3.86 -17.85 6.69
CA LYS A 148 4.85 -18.47 7.57
C LYS A 148 4.79 -19.98 7.53
N ILE A 149 3.59 -20.56 7.60
CA ILE A 149 3.40 -22.02 7.56
C ILE A 149 3.78 -22.59 6.20
N LEU A 150 3.36 -21.94 5.10
CA LEU A 150 3.54 -22.47 3.75
C LEU A 150 4.96 -22.26 3.21
N PHE A 151 5.62 -21.16 3.56
CA PHE A 151 6.88 -20.75 2.95
C PHE A 151 8.02 -20.56 3.95
N GLY A 152 7.77 -20.73 5.25
CA GLY A 152 8.78 -20.52 6.30
C GLY A 152 9.18 -19.06 6.49
N LYS A 153 8.37 -18.11 5.98
CA LYS A 153 8.67 -16.67 6.01
C LYS A 153 7.53 -15.86 6.60
N THR A 154 7.86 -14.98 7.53
CA THR A 154 6.94 -14.01 8.10
C THR A 154 6.99 -12.75 7.24
N LEU A 155 5.96 -12.53 6.42
CA LEU A 155 5.80 -11.36 5.56
C LEU A 155 4.41 -10.77 5.78
N ASP A 156 4.32 -9.45 5.84
CA ASP A 156 3.04 -8.75 5.84
C ASP A 156 2.45 -8.75 4.42
N PHE A 157 1.46 -9.60 4.19
CA PHE A 157 0.78 -9.68 2.90
C PHE A 157 -0.26 -8.54 2.74
N ALA A 158 -0.78 -7.99 3.83
CA ALA A 158 -1.69 -6.84 3.84
C ALA A 158 -0.91 -5.53 4.08
N TRP A 159 0.22 -5.40 3.39
CA TRP A 159 1.19 -4.33 3.59
C TRP A 159 0.66 -2.96 3.20
N CYS A 160 1.26 -1.93 3.82
CA CYS A 160 0.95 -0.52 3.53
C CYS A 160 2.11 0.24 2.89
N HIS A 161 3.36 -0.24 3.03
CA HIS A 161 4.53 0.36 2.41
C HIS A 161 5.56 -0.70 1.99
N LEU A 162 5.82 -0.76 0.68
CA LEU A 162 6.83 -1.59 0.06
C LEU A 162 7.75 -0.73 -0.80
N THR A 163 9.06 -0.94 -0.72
CA THR A 163 10.02 -0.30 -1.61
C THR A 163 10.63 -1.30 -2.58
N LEU A 164 10.94 -0.88 -3.80
CA LEU A 164 11.72 -1.62 -4.79
C LEU A 164 12.15 -0.70 -5.93
N THR A 165 13.14 -1.12 -6.71
CA THR A 165 13.53 -0.37 -7.91
C THR A 165 12.54 -0.56 -9.05
N VAL A 166 12.53 0.40 -9.98
CA VAL A 166 11.73 0.33 -11.22
C VAL A 166 12.03 -0.94 -12.01
N ASP A 167 13.31 -1.29 -12.19
CA ASP A 167 13.72 -2.53 -12.89
C ASP A 167 13.10 -3.77 -12.22
N ARG A 168 13.05 -3.80 -10.89
CA ARG A 168 12.48 -4.92 -10.17
C ARG A 168 10.96 -4.96 -10.30
N LEU A 169 10.29 -3.82 -10.18
CA LEU A 169 8.84 -3.73 -10.40
C LEU A 169 8.49 -4.18 -11.82
N ASN A 170 9.25 -3.75 -12.84
CA ASN A 170 9.06 -4.13 -14.23
C ASN A 170 9.18 -5.65 -14.47
N LYS A 171 10.07 -6.33 -13.74
CA LYS A 171 10.21 -7.80 -13.80
C LYS A 171 9.06 -8.55 -13.14
N VAL A 172 8.49 -8.00 -12.08
CA VAL A 172 7.40 -8.66 -11.34
C VAL A 172 6.02 -8.37 -11.92
N LEU A 173 5.83 -7.16 -12.45
CA LEU A 173 4.54 -6.67 -12.93
C LEU A 173 3.80 -7.63 -13.88
N PRO A 174 4.45 -8.32 -14.85
CA PRO A 174 3.75 -9.28 -15.71
C PRO A 174 3.08 -10.45 -14.99
N ASN A 175 3.53 -10.76 -13.76
CA ASN A 175 2.96 -11.84 -12.94
C ASN A 175 1.78 -11.37 -12.07
N LEU A 176 1.53 -10.06 -12.01
CA LEU A 176 0.42 -9.47 -11.25
C LEU A 176 -0.87 -9.54 -12.07
N THR A 177 -1.59 -10.65 -11.96
CA THR A 177 -2.79 -10.96 -12.75
C THR A 177 -4.10 -10.69 -12.03
N ALA A 178 -4.06 -10.47 -10.71
CA ALA A 178 -5.24 -10.19 -9.92
C ALA A 178 -5.79 -8.78 -10.22
N ARG A 179 -7.11 -8.67 -10.35
CA ARG A 179 -7.83 -7.40 -10.49
C ARG A 179 -8.36 -6.85 -9.16
N ASN A 180 -8.18 -7.57 -8.06
CA ASN A 180 -8.60 -7.16 -6.71
C ASN A 180 -7.38 -6.98 -5.79
N PHE A 181 -7.60 -6.85 -4.48
CA PHE A 181 -6.53 -6.71 -3.48
C PHE A 181 -5.49 -7.85 -3.50
N CYS A 182 -5.77 -9.00 -4.14
CA CYS A 182 -4.75 -10.04 -4.29
C CYS A 182 -3.50 -9.59 -5.07
N VAL A 183 -3.54 -8.45 -5.77
CA VAL A 183 -2.35 -7.85 -6.38
C VAL A 183 -1.23 -7.59 -5.35
N PHE A 184 -1.60 -7.23 -4.11
CA PHE A 184 -0.64 -7.01 -3.01
C PHE A 184 0.08 -8.30 -2.66
N PHE A 185 -0.68 -9.39 -2.57
CA PHE A 185 -0.18 -10.70 -2.20
C PHE A 185 0.71 -11.28 -3.29
N GLN A 186 0.30 -11.12 -4.56
CA GLN A 186 1.10 -11.52 -5.73
C GLN A 186 2.44 -10.79 -5.77
N LEU A 187 2.46 -9.50 -5.44
CA LEU A 187 3.68 -8.71 -5.40
C LEU A 187 4.63 -9.19 -4.29
N VAL A 188 4.15 -9.28 -3.05
CA VAL A 188 4.98 -9.78 -1.93
C VAL A 188 5.46 -11.20 -2.19
N PHE A 189 4.58 -12.09 -2.68
CA PHE A 189 4.94 -13.46 -2.99
C PHE A 189 6.03 -13.54 -4.07
N SER A 190 5.98 -12.68 -5.09
CA SER A 190 6.99 -12.64 -6.16
C SER A 190 8.35 -12.11 -5.69
N LEU A 191 8.38 -11.34 -4.61
CA LEU A 191 9.58 -10.76 -4.01
C LEU A 191 10.05 -11.54 -2.77
N ARG A 192 9.33 -12.58 -2.33
CA ARG A 192 9.53 -13.25 -1.03
C ARG A 192 10.96 -13.72 -0.75
N ASP A 193 11.76 -13.99 -1.78
CA ASP A 193 13.12 -14.52 -1.69
C ASP A 193 14.21 -13.44 -1.66
N GLU A 194 13.84 -12.18 -1.85
CA GLU A 194 14.76 -11.03 -1.93
C GLU A 194 14.32 -9.85 -1.04
N ILE A 195 13.11 -9.90 -0.49
CA ILE A 195 12.54 -8.83 0.32
C ILE A 195 13.15 -8.82 1.73
N ASN A 196 13.69 -7.67 2.10
CA ASN A 196 14.04 -7.38 3.48
C ASN A 196 12.81 -6.86 4.23
N THR A 197 12.83 -6.97 5.56
CA THR A 197 11.73 -6.53 6.41
C THR A 197 12.23 -5.72 7.60
N GLY A 198 11.39 -4.82 8.10
CA GLY A 198 11.62 -4.04 9.31
C GLY A 198 10.33 -3.55 9.92
N ASP A 199 10.22 -3.70 11.23
CA ASP A 199 9.06 -3.27 12.01
C ASP A 199 9.13 -1.77 12.29
N VAL A 200 8.03 -1.06 12.05
CA VAL A 200 7.94 0.40 12.21
C VAL A 200 6.69 0.83 12.94
N ASP A 201 6.81 1.92 13.71
CA ASP A 201 5.73 2.52 14.48
C ASP A 201 4.86 3.48 13.64
N TRP A 202 5.42 4.06 12.58
CA TRP A 202 4.71 5.02 11.73
C TRP A 202 3.64 4.37 10.85
N LEU A 203 3.58 3.04 10.82
CA LEU A 203 2.43 2.28 10.33
C LEU A 203 1.32 2.11 11.38
N SER A 204 1.27 2.95 12.43
CA SER A 204 0.13 3.02 13.35
C SER A 204 -1.18 3.40 12.63
N TRP A 205 -2.32 3.09 13.24
CA TRP A 205 -3.65 3.29 12.67
C TRP A 205 -3.95 4.78 12.45
N GLU A 206 -4.12 5.11 11.18
CA GLU A 206 -4.25 6.43 10.58
C GLU A 206 -5.70 6.94 10.53
N ASP A 207 -6.70 6.05 10.46
CA ASP A 207 -8.10 6.47 10.21
C ASP A 207 -8.60 7.54 11.19
N PRO A 208 -8.34 7.47 12.52
CA PRO A 208 -8.80 8.51 13.43
C PRO A 208 -8.22 9.89 13.12
N PHE A 209 -6.96 9.95 12.68
CA PHE A 209 -6.32 11.20 12.27
C PHE A 209 -6.92 11.73 10.97
N ILE A 210 -7.05 10.87 9.95
CA ILE A 210 -7.55 11.25 8.64
C ILE A 210 -9.01 11.72 8.71
N LEU A 211 -9.82 11.03 9.52
CA LEU A 211 -11.26 11.27 9.67
C LEU A 211 -11.63 12.22 10.82
N ASP A 212 -10.64 12.80 11.50
CA ASP A 212 -10.81 13.69 12.65
C ASP A 212 -11.74 13.09 13.74
N LYS A 213 -11.35 11.92 14.24
CA LYS A 213 -12.08 11.16 15.25
C LYS A 213 -11.22 10.95 16.50
N ASP A 214 -11.89 10.81 17.64
CA ASP A 214 -11.25 10.32 18.86
C ASP A 214 -10.73 8.88 18.64
N PRO A 215 -9.42 8.62 18.78
CA PRO A 215 -8.84 7.32 18.44
C PRO A 215 -9.41 6.16 19.26
N GLN A 216 -9.65 6.36 20.56
CA GLN A 216 -10.10 5.30 21.45
C GLN A 216 -11.55 4.91 21.17
N LYS A 217 -12.42 5.92 21.04
CA LYS A 217 -13.83 5.72 20.72
C LYS A 217 -13.99 5.11 19.33
N TYR A 218 -13.28 5.65 18.34
CA TYR A 218 -13.37 5.16 16.96
C TYR A 218 -12.83 3.74 16.84
N LYS A 219 -11.76 3.39 17.56
CA LYS A 219 -11.26 2.01 17.64
C LYS A 219 -12.36 1.05 18.10
N LEU A 220 -13.01 1.35 19.22
CA LEU A 220 -14.08 0.51 19.77
C LEU A 220 -15.29 0.39 18.82
N GLU A 221 -15.65 1.49 18.14
CA GLU A 221 -16.69 1.48 17.11
C GLU A 221 -16.33 0.49 15.98
N ARG A 222 -15.08 0.50 15.49
CA ARG A 222 -14.64 -0.41 14.42
C ARG A 222 -14.47 -1.87 14.87
N GLU A 223 -14.09 -2.09 16.12
CA GLU A 223 -13.95 -3.44 16.69
C GLU A 223 -15.31 -4.16 16.84
N THR A 224 -16.37 -3.40 17.07
CA THR A 224 -17.71 -3.93 17.34
C THR A 224 -18.60 -3.97 16.10
N ASP A 225 -18.18 -3.39 14.99
CA ASP A 225 -18.89 -3.40 13.71
C ASP A 225 -18.58 -4.68 12.89
N PRO A 226 -19.55 -5.58 12.67
CA PRO A 226 -19.34 -6.78 11.86
C PRO A 226 -18.96 -6.48 10.40
N ALA A 227 -19.42 -5.35 9.85
CA ALA A 227 -19.14 -4.97 8.46
C ALA A 227 -17.65 -4.68 8.27
N GLU A 228 -16.98 -4.21 9.32
CA GLU A 228 -15.54 -3.96 9.28
C GLU A 228 -14.76 -5.26 9.16
N LEU A 229 -15.11 -6.30 9.92
CA LEU A 229 -14.50 -7.61 9.81
C LEU A 229 -14.81 -8.26 8.45
N GLU A 230 -16.05 -8.17 7.97
CA GLU A 230 -16.44 -8.67 6.65
C GLU A 230 -15.61 -8.03 5.54
N LYS A 231 -15.42 -6.70 5.60
CA LYS A 231 -14.54 -5.97 4.67
C LYS A 231 -13.12 -6.55 4.66
N ARG A 232 -12.53 -6.87 5.82
CA ARG A 232 -11.17 -7.47 5.90
C ARG A 232 -11.16 -8.87 5.30
N MET A 233 -12.11 -9.70 5.69
CA MET A 233 -12.22 -11.08 5.21
C MET A 233 -12.41 -11.15 3.70
N SER A 234 -13.03 -10.13 3.09
CA SER A 234 -13.23 -10.03 1.64
C SER A 234 -11.92 -10.08 0.83
N TYR A 235 -10.78 -9.63 1.40
CA TYR A 235 -9.46 -9.76 0.78
C TYR A 235 -8.56 -10.80 1.45
N VAL A 236 -8.70 -11.03 2.76
CA VAL A 236 -7.93 -12.05 3.48
C VAL A 236 -8.21 -13.45 2.95
N LEU A 237 -9.48 -13.84 2.75
CA LEU A 237 -9.79 -15.21 2.29
C LEU A 237 -9.27 -15.48 0.87
N PRO A 238 -9.49 -14.60 -0.13
CA PRO A 238 -8.85 -14.76 -1.43
C PRO A 238 -7.32 -14.81 -1.37
N GLY A 239 -6.69 -14.04 -0.47
CA GLY A 239 -5.25 -14.05 -0.29
C GLY A 239 -4.73 -15.38 0.25
N ILE A 240 -5.36 -15.94 1.28
CA ILE A 240 -4.99 -17.25 1.81
C ILE A 240 -5.12 -18.30 0.71
N LYS A 241 -6.23 -18.29 -0.04
CA LYS A 241 -6.42 -19.20 -1.18
C LYS A 241 -5.28 -19.09 -2.19
N TYR A 242 -4.91 -17.87 -2.58
CA TYR A 242 -3.80 -17.63 -3.50
C TYR A 242 -2.49 -18.23 -2.98
N LEU A 243 -2.13 -18.02 -1.71
CA LEU A 243 -0.90 -18.58 -1.13
C LEU A 243 -0.88 -20.11 -1.17
N PHE A 244 -2.00 -20.77 -0.87
CA PHE A 244 -2.10 -22.23 -0.99
C PHE A 244 -1.95 -22.73 -2.43
N GLU A 245 -2.50 -22.01 -3.40
CA GLU A 245 -2.38 -22.36 -4.82
C GLU A 245 -0.93 -22.24 -5.29
N GLU A 246 -0.22 -21.18 -4.91
CA GLU A 246 1.20 -21.00 -5.24
C GLU A 246 2.08 -22.06 -4.56
N TYR A 247 1.82 -22.38 -3.29
CA TYR A 247 2.54 -23.44 -2.60
C TYR A 247 2.41 -24.78 -3.34
N ARG A 248 1.20 -25.14 -3.79
CA ARG A 248 0.97 -26.37 -4.57
C ARG A 248 1.74 -26.38 -5.89
N LYS A 249 1.84 -25.24 -6.58
CA LYS A 249 2.63 -25.11 -7.83
C LYS A 249 4.14 -25.31 -7.58
N LEU A 250 4.66 -24.78 -6.47
CA LEU A 250 6.07 -24.98 -6.11
C LEU A 250 6.37 -26.45 -5.82
N GLN A 251 5.51 -27.12 -5.05
CA GLN A 251 5.66 -28.55 -4.72
C GLN A 251 5.58 -29.46 -5.94
N SER A 252 4.73 -29.14 -6.93
CA SER A 252 4.63 -29.93 -8.16
C SER A 252 5.82 -29.77 -9.10
N THR A 253 6.55 -28.65 -8.97
CA THR A 253 7.75 -28.37 -9.77
C THR A 253 9.00 -29.02 -9.14
N SER A 254 9.06 -29.17 -7.82
CA SER A 254 10.17 -29.85 -7.12
C SER A 254 10.18 -31.38 -7.25
N LEU A 255 9.10 -31.97 -7.76
CA LEU A 255 8.94 -33.42 -7.97
C LEU A 255 9.26 -33.86 -9.42
N ARG A 256 9.77 -32.94 -10.26
CA ARG A 256 10.25 -33.22 -11.61
C ARG A 256 11.76 -33.01 -11.68
#